data_AF-A0A127T4D9-F1
#
_entry.id   AF-A0A127T4D9-F1
#
_cell.length_a   1.000
_cell.length_b   1.000
_cell.length_c   1.000
_cell.angle_alpha   90.00
_cell.angle_beta   90.00
_cell.angle_gamma   90.00
#
_symmetry.space_group_name_H-M   'P 1'
#
loop_
_entity.id
_entity.type
_entity.pdbx_description
1 polymer ?
#
loop_
_entity_poly.entity_id
_entity_poly.type
_entity_poly.pdbx_seq_one_letter_code
_entity_poly.pdbx_strand_id
1 'polypeptide(L)'
;MAAFGLTGVLGLTTGADTVTLKDGVQIEGVVKYEGKDKVVVQIDQQEVLFVPQDIALIERNDRTGVFDEAEAAARAAARDAELVQLTGLSAQQRAEVDRLLRKLLSAEGLEKVEAHERIIALGKEVDLFPYVLYSLPGMSPRLVPVALDTLFELDPHRTQPSLVEHTTHVATECRAKAIELLGLLADAGLAPLIARGLVDHEDLVRLQAMVSLGRLGTKEATPLAVARLDSSNPVLA
;
A
#
# COMPACT_ATOMS: atom_id res chain seq x y z
N MET A 1 17.88 -48.00 -45.41
CA MET A 1 18.14 -47.08 -44.28
C MET A 1 16.83 -46.46 -43.87
N ALA A 2 16.49 -46.60 -42.60
CA ALA A 2 15.18 -46.29 -42.04
C ALA A 2 14.89 -44.78 -41.99
N ALA A 3 13.63 -44.46 -42.26
CA ALA A 3 13.00 -43.17 -42.02
C ALA A 3 12.91 -42.88 -40.51
N PHE A 4 12.86 -41.59 -40.14
CA PHE A 4 11.79 -41.01 -39.31
C PHE A 4 12.03 -39.49 -39.23
N GLY A 5 11.15 -38.73 -39.87
CA GLY A 5 11.00 -37.31 -39.59
C GLY A 5 10.25 -37.14 -38.27
N LEU A 6 10.72 -36.21 -37.44
CA LEU A 6 9.92 -35.67 -36.35
C LEU A 6 9.50 -34.26 -36.71
N THR A 7 8.38 -34.18 -37.43
CA THR A 7 7.47 -33.04 -37.35
C THR A 7 6.88 -33.03 -35.95
N GLY A 8 7.41 -32.17 -35.08
CA GLY A 8 6.79 -31.85 -33.79
C GLY A 8 5.51 -31.06 -34.05
N VAL A 9 4.38 -31.74 -34.00
CA VAL A 9 3.04 -31.17 -34.13
C VAL A 9 2.71 -30.40 -32.85
N LEU A 10 2.39 -29.12 -33.05
CA LEU A 10 1.53 -28.23 -32.25
C LEU A 10 1.08 -28.77 -30.87
N GLY A 11 1.61 -28.17 -29.81
CA GLY A 11 0.93 -28.16 -28.52
C GLY A 11 -0.41 -27.42 -28.69
N LEU A 12 -1.51 -28.16 -28.66
CA LEU A 12 -2.85 -27.61 -28.59
C LEU A 12 -2.98 -26.86 -27.26
N THR A 13 -2.99 -25.52 -27.32
CA THR A 13 -3.35 -24.65 -26.22
C THR A 13 -4.84 -24.83 -25.93
N THR A 14 -5.19 -25.62 -24.94
CA THR A 14 -6.59 -25.76 -24.50
C THR A 14 -6.84 -24.83 -23.32
N GLY A 15 -7.86 -23.96 -23.42
CA GLY A 15 -8.32 -23.11 -22.32
C GLY A 15 -8.67 -23.94 -21.08
N ALA A 16 -8.32 -23.44 -19.89
CA ALA A 16 -8.73 -24.05 -18.63
C ALA A 16 -10.14 -23.56 -18.27
N ASP A 17 -11.04 -24.51 -18.07
CA ASP A 17 -12.35 -24.29 -17.49
C ASP A 17 -12.20 -24.23 -15.95
N THR A 18 -13.07 -23.48 -15.30
CA THR A 18 -13.14 -23.44 -13.84
C THR A 18 -14.25 -24.38 -13.37
N VAL A 19 -13.89 -25.47 -12.69
CA VAL A 19 -14.83 -26.41 -12.06
C VAL A 19 -14.95 -26.09 -10.59
N THR A 20 -16.15 -25.67 -10.17
CA THR A 20 -16.48 -25.42 -8.77
C THR A 20 -17.21 -26.63 -8.18
N LEU A 21 -16.67 -27.21 -7.13
CA LEU A 21 -17.28 -28.29 -6.37
C LEU A 21 -18.29 -27.75 -5.34
N LYS A 22 -19.21 -28.60 -4.86
CA LYS A 22 -20.25 -28.22 -3.88
C LYS A 22 -19.71 -27.80 -2.51
N ASP A 23 -18.49 -28.19 -2.18
CA ASP A 23 -17.77 -27.74 -0.98
C ASP A 23 -17.11 -26.37 -1.15
N GLY A 24 -17.20 -25.76 -2.34
CA GLY A 24 -16.66 -24.44 -2.67
C GLY A 24 -15.24 -24.46 -3.24
N VAL A 25 -14.62 -25.63 -3.39
CA VAL A 25 -13.30 -25.73 -4.02
C VAL A 25 -13.38 -25.42 -5.51
N GLN A 26 -12.50 -24.56 -5.99
CA GLN A 26 -12.37 -24.22 -7.42
C GLN A 26 -11.13 -24.90 -8.00
N ILE A 27 -11.33 -25.53 -9.16
CA ILE A 27 -10.32 -26.32 -9.85
C ILE A 27 -10.20 -25.79 -11.27
N GLU A 28 -8.98 -25.39 -11.65
CA GLU A 28 -8.67 -24.91 -12.99
C GLU A 28 -8.16 -26.08 -13.85
N GLY A 29 -8.84 -26.36 -14.95
CA GLY A 29 -8.44 -27.43 -15.87
C GLY A 29 -9.38 -27.59 -17.07
N VAL A 30 -8.94 -28.30 -18.10
CA VAL A 30 -9.69 -28.42 -19.36
C VAL A 30 -10.71 -29.55 -19.24
N VAL A 31 -12.01 -29.29 -19.36
CA VAL A 31 -13.02 -30.36 -19.39
C VAL A 31 -12.93 -31.13 -20.71
N LYS A 32 -12.42 -32.36 -20.66
CA LYS A 32 -12.28 -33.24 -21.84
C LYS A 32 -13.53 -34.03 -22.13
N TYR A 33 -14.30 -34.37 -21.09
CA TYR A 33 -15.49 -35.20 -21.20
C TYR A 33 -16.50 -34.83 -20.13
N GLU A 34 -17.76 -34.71 -20.54
CA GLU A 34 -18.90 -34.46 -19.65
C GLU A 34 -19.98 -35.49 -19.97
N GLY A 35 -20.14 -36.49 -19.09
CA GLY A 35 -21.13 -37.55 -19.21
C GLY A 35 -22.01 -37.63 -17.97
N LYS A 36 -23.09 -38.41 -18.06
CA LYS A 36 -24.07 -38.57 -16.96
C LYS A 36 -23.48 -39.17 -15.68
N ASP A 37 -22.40 -39.95 -15.81
CA ASP A 37 -21.80 -40.68 -14.69
C ASP A 37 -20.45 -40.07 -14.24
N LYS A 38 -19.79 -39.28 -15.10
CA LYS A 38 -18.46 -38.72 -14.83
C LYS A 38 -18.17 -37.47 -15.65
N VAL A 39 -17.38 -36.57 -15.08
CA VAL A 39 -16.72 -35.45 -15.76
C VAL A 39 -15.21 -35.68 -15.68
N VAL A 40 -14.49 -35.53 -16.79
CA VAL A 40 -13.02 -35.67 -16.86
C VAL A 40 -12.43 -34.30 -17.12
N VAL A 41 -11.58 -33.85 -16.20
CA VAL A 41 -10.87 -32.57 -16.27
C VAL A 41 -9.39 -32.84 -16.38
N GLN A 42 -8.74 -32.32 -17.40
CA GLN A 42 -7.28 -32.37 -17.52
C GLN A 42 -6.68 -31.20 -16.73
N ILE A 43 -5.90 -31.52 -15.70
CA ILE A 43 -5.15 -30.58 -14.88
C ILE A 43 -3.67 -30.87 -15.15
N ASP A 44 -2.95 -29.91 -15.73
CA ASP A 44 -1.58 -30.10 -16.22
C ASP A 44 -1.44 -31.34 -17.14
N GLN A 45 -0.69 -32.35 -16.70
CA GLN A 45 -0.45 -33.63 -17.41
C GLN A 45 -1.31 -34.79 -16.88
N GLN A 46 -2.24 -34.54 -15.96
CA GLN A 46 -3.06 -35.56 -15.32
C GLN A 46 -4.54 -35.37 -15.65
N GLU A 47 -5.25 -36.48 -15.86
CA GLU A 47 -6.70 -36.48 -15.97
C GLU A 47 -7.32 -36.82 -14.62
N VAL A 48 -8.13 -35.91 -14.09
CA VAL A 48 -8.86 -36.07 -12.83
C VAL A 48 -10.33 -36.28 -13.13
N LEU A 49 -10.91 -37.29 -12.49
CA LEU A 49 -12.30 -37.68 -12.67
C LEU A 49 -13.15 -37.18 -11.52
N PHE A 50 -14.25 -36.53 -11.86
CA PHE A 50 -15.23 -36.01 -10.91
C PHE A 50 -16.59 -36.66 -11.15
N VAL A 51 -17.34 -36.87 -10.07
CA VAL A 51 -18.74 -37.30 -10.15
C VAL A 51 -19.60 -36.05 -10.40
N PRO A 52 -20.50 -36.02 -11.39
CA PRO A 52 -21.28 -34.81 -11.71
C PRO A 52 -22.11 -34.29 -10.52
N GLN A 53 -22.47 -35.17 -9.60
CA GLN A 53 -23.22 -34.84 -8.39
C GLN A 53 -22.44 -33.96 -7.40
N ASP A 54 -21.11 -33.97 -7.47
CA ASP A 54 -20.23 -33.20 -6.58
C ASP A 54 -19.85 -31.84 -7.16
N ILE A 55 -20.16 -31.61 -8.45
CA ILE A 55 -19.88 -30.37 -9.15
C ILE A 55 -21.06 -29.42 -8.98
N ALA A 56 -20.78 -28.20 -8.54
CA ALA A 56 -21.75 -27.13 -8.41
C ALA A 56 -21.87 -26.30 -9.70
N LEU A 57 -20.74 -26.01 -10.35
CA LEU A 57 -20.68 -25.19 -11.57
C LEU A 57 -19.46 -25.59 -12.41
N ILE A 58 -19.63 -25.63 -13.73
CA ILE A 58 -18.53 -25.67 -14.70
C ILE A 58 -18.60 -24.38 -15.49
N GLU A 59 -17.64 -23.50 -15.30
CA GLU A 59 -17.49 -22.27 -16.08
C GLU A 59 -16.47 -22.54 -17.20
N ARG A 60 -16.96 -22.62 -18.44
CA ARG A 60 -16.08 -22.87 -19.59
C ARG A 60 -15.37 -21.60 -19.99
N ASN A 61 -14.05 -21.60 -19.86
CA ASN A 61 -13.24 -20.41 -20.01
C ASN A 61 -12.07 -20.70 -20.97
N ASP A 62 -11.78 -19.76 -21.88
CA ASP A 62 -10.59 -19.83 -22.74
C ASP A 62 -9.30 -19.45 -21.99
N ARG A 63 -9.34 -19.44 -20.65
CA ARG A 63 -8.23 -19.05 -19.77
C ARG A 63 -7.21 -20.17 -19.75
N THR A 64 -6.28 -20.17 -20.68
CA THR A 64 -5.22 -21.19 -20.81
C THR A 64 -4.26 -21.28 -19.61
N GLY A 65 -4.41 -20.43 -18.59
CA GLY A 65 -3.39 -20.21 -17.55
C GLY A 65 -2.07 -19.64 -18.10
N VAL A 66 -1.99 -19.38 -19.42
CA VAL A 66 -0.84 -18.76 -20.06
C VAL A 66 -0.92 -17.26 -19.81
N PHE A 67 0.16 -16.71 -19.28
CA PHE A 67 0.32 -15.26 -19.15
C PHE A 67 0.30 -14.65 -20.55
N ASP A 68 -0.81 -13.99 -20.90
CA ASP A 68 -0.90 -13.19 -22.11
C ASP A 68 -0.12 -11.88 -21.89
N GLU A 69 1.10 -11.84 -22.39
CA GLU A 69 1.99 -10.68 -22.29
C GLU A 69 1.36 -9.42 -22.92
N ALA A 70 0.61 -9.57 -24.00
CA ALA A 70 0.00 -8.43 -24.70
C ALA A 70 -1.19 -7.89 -23.91
N GLU A 71 -2.03 -8.76 -23.36
CA GLU A 71 -3.14 -8.35 -22.50
C GLU A 71 -2.63 -7.76 -21.19
N ALA A 72 -1.62 -8.37 -20.57
CA ALA A 72 -0.99 -7.83 -19.35
C ALA A 72 -0.33 -6.46 -19.61
N ALA A 73 0.35 -6.29 -20.74
CA ALA A 73 0.91 -5.00 -21.15
C ALA A 73 -0.20 -3.96 -21.40
N ALA A 74 -1.31 -4.34 -22.03
CA ALA A 74 -2.46 -3.46 -22.24
C ALA A 74 -3.10 -3.03 -20.91
N ARG A 75 -3.28 -3.96 -19.96
CA ARG A 75 -3.78 -3.65 -18.61
C ARG A 75 -2.82 -2.73 -17.86
N ALA A 76 -1.51 -2.98 -17.94
CA ALA A 76 -0.49 -2.13 -17.32
C ALA A 76 -0.48 -0.71 -17.91
N ALA A 77 -0.60 -0.59 -19.23
CA ALA A 77 -0.67 0.70 -19.92
C ALA A 77 -1.96 1.48 -19.57
N ALA A 78 -3.11 0.80 -19.51
CA ALA A 78 -4.36 1.40 -19.08
C ALA A 78 -4.27 1.92 -17.65
N ARG A 79 -3.66 1.13 -16.76
CA ARG A 79 -3.44 1.52 -15.36
C ARG A 79 -2.47 2.70 -15.23
N ASP A 80 -1.41 2.73 -16.03
CA ASP A 80 -0.48 3.86 -16.06
C ASP A 80 -1.19 5.14 -16.53
N ALA A 81 -1.99 5.05 -17.60
CA ALA A 81 -2.77 6.19 -18.10
C ALA A 81 -3.74 6.73 -17.04
N GLU A 82 -4.42 5.84 -16.31
CA GLU A 82 -5.27 6.21 -15.17
C GLU A 82 -4.47 6.92 -14.06
N LEU A 83 -3.29 6.40 -13.70
CA LEU A 83 -2.44 7.01 -12.68
C LEU A 83 -1.89 8.37 -13.11
N VAL A 84 -1.59 8.57 -14.39
CA VAL A 84 -1.22 9.90 -14.93
C VAL A 84 -2.38 10.86 -14.79
N GLN A 85 -3.62 10.43 -15.10
CA GLN A 85 -4.80 11.28 -14.93
C GLN A 85 -5.08 11.62 -13.46
N LEU A 86 -4.94 10.64 -12.57
CA LEU A 86 -5.23 10.79 -11.15
C LEU A 86 -4.18 11.64 -10.43
N THR A 87 -2.91 11.48 -10.80
CA THR A 87 -1.78 12.03 -10.02
C THR A 87 -1.00 13.13 -10.73
N GLY A 88 -1.14 13.25 -12.06
CA GLY A 88 -0.37 14.18 -12.88
C GLY A 88 1.08 13.76 -13.15
N LEU A 89 1.53 12.62 -12.60
CA LEU A 89 2.90 12.14 -12.76
C LEU A 89 2.99 11.00 -13.77
N SER A 90 4.03 11.03 -14.61
CA SER A 90 4.45 9.90 -15.44
C SER A 90 4.95 8.71 -14.61
N ALA A 91 4.96 7.51 -15.20
CA ALA A 91 5.52 6.31 -14.57
C ALA A 91 6.95 6.51 -14.04
N GLN A 92 7.80 7.21 -14.82
CA GLN A 92 9.18 7.48 -14.45
C GLN A 92 9.27 8.40 -13.22
N GLN A 93 8.47 9.46 -13.16
CA GLN A 93 8.42 10.36 -12.02
C GLN A 93 7.92 9.64 -10.76
N ARG A 94 6.87 8.81 -10.88
CA ARG A 94 6.35 8.02 -9.76
C ARG A 94 7.40 7.04 -9.22
N ALA A 95 8.11 6.34 -10.11
CA ALA A 95 9.21 5.46 -9.74
C ALA A 95 10.38 6.22 -9.08
N GLU A 96 10.67 7.43 -9.53
CA GLU A 96 11.68 8.30 -8.90
C GLU A 96 11.26 8.71 -7.48
N VAL A 97 10.01 9.15 -7.29
CA VAL A 97 9.46 9.50 -5.96
C VAL A 97 9.54 8.31 -5.02
N ASP A 98 9.11 7.13 -5.44
CA ASP A 98 9.17 5.90 -4.63
C ASP A 98 10.60 5.56 -4.20
N ARG A 99 11.56 5.72 -5.12
CA ARG A 99 12.98 5.49 -4.85
C ARG A 99 13.50 6.50 -3.83
N LEU A 100 13.13 7.77 -3.95
CA LEU A 100 13.58 8.83 -3.06
C LEU A 100 12.97 8.66 -1.65
N LEU A 101 11.68 8.35 -1.53
CA LEU A 101 11.03 8.06 -0.25
C LEU A 101 11.70 6.87 0.47
N ARG A 102 11.99 5.79 -0.25
CA ARG A 102 12.76 4.66 0.30
C ARG A 102 14.16 5.07 0.73
N LYS A 103 14.83 5.94 -0.05
CA LYS A 103 16.17 6.42 0.28
C LYS A 103 16.16 7.32 1.52
N LEU A 104 15.16 8.18 1.68
CA LEU A 104 14.97 8.99 2.90
C LEU A 104 14.80 8.13 4.16
N LEU A 105 14.18 6.97 4.03
CA LEU A 105 14.01 6.00 5.12
C LEU A 105 15.33 5.30 5.49
N SER A 106 16.12 4.89 4.50
CA SER A 106 17.29 4.01 4.72
C SER A 106 18.65 4.71 4.75
N ALA A 107 18.77 5.90 4.16
CA ALA A 107 20.05 6.60 4.03
C ALA A 107 20.38 7.43 5.28
N GLU A 108 21.67 7.68 5.46
CA GLU A 108 22.21 8.52 6.53
C GLU A 108 23.13 9.61 5.94
N GLY A 109 23.39 10.65 6.72
CA GLY A 109 24.30 11.73 6.34
C GLY A 109 23.94 12.38 5.00
N LEU A 110 24.95 12.55 4.15
CA LEU A 110 24.82 13.27 2.88
C LEU A 110 23.80 12.65 1.94
N GLU A 111 23.75 11.31 1.85
CA GLU A 111 22.84 10.63 0.93
C GLU A 111 21.36 10.89 1.25
N LYS A 112 21.04 11.07 2.54
CA LYS A 112 19.69 11.44 2.98
C LYS A 112 19.36 12.88 2.60
N VAL A 113 20.34 13.79 2.77
CA VAL A 113 20.20 15.21 2.40
C VAL A 113 19.97 15.33 0.90
N GLU A 114 20.76 14.65 0.07
CA GLU A 114 20.60 14.66 -1.39
C GLU A 114 19.23 14.10 -1.83
N ALA A 115 18.75 13.03 -1.17
CA ALA A 115 17.43 12.48 -1.47
C ALA A 115 16.30 13.46 -1.09
N HIS A 116 16.45 14.15 0.03
CA HIS A 116 15.51 15.19 0.46
C HIS A 116 15.51 16.36 -0.54
N GLU A 117 16.68 16.92 -0.85
CA GLU A 117 16.82 18.04 -1.79
C GLU A 117 16.23 17.69 -3.16
N ARG A 118 16.42 16.45 -3.62
CA ARG A 118 15.83 15.99 -4.88
C ARG A 118 14.31 15.91 -4.83
N ILE A 119 13.71 15.44 -3.72
CA ILE A 119 12.25 15.45 -3.55
C ILE A 119 11.71 16.88 -3.62
N ILE A 120 12.34 17.83 -2.92
CA ILE A 120 11.91 19.23 -2.91
C ILE A 120 12.09 19.89 -4.28
N ALA A 121 13.19 19.60 -4.97
CA ALA A 121 13.40 20.08 -6.34
C ALA A 121 12.31 19.56 -7.29
N LEU A 122 12.01 18.26 -7.24
CA LEU A 122 10.95 17.66 -8.06
C LEU A 122 9.56 18.21 -7.71
N GLY A 123 9.29 18.47 -6.42
CA GLY A 123 8.05 19.11 -5.96
C GLY A 123 7.84 20.54 -6.46
N LYS A 124 8.92 21.23 -6.86
CA LYS A 124 8.82 22.55 -7.53
C LYS A 124 8.53 22.43 -9.03
N GLU A 125 8.84 21.29 -9.63
CA GLU A 125 8.62 21.02 -11.05
C GLU A 125 7.20 20.46 -11.29
N VAL A 126 6.72 19.59 -10.40
CA VAL A 126 5.43 18.90 -10.50
C VAL A 126 4.76 18.74 -9.13
N ASP A 127 3.42 18.74 -9.08
CA ASP A 127 2.67 18.50 -7.84
C ASP A 127 2.78 17.03 -7.43
N LEU A 128 3.67 16.72 -6.48
CA LEU A 128 3.88 15.37 -5.96
C LEU A 128 2.77 14.92 -5.02
N PHE A 129 2.00 15.86 -4.48
CA PHE A 129 1.06 15.62 -3.40
C PHE A 129 -0.01 14.58 -3.74
N PRO A 130 -0.68 14.61 -4.91
CA PRO A 130 -1.70 13.62 -5.26
C PRO A 130 -1.13 12.20 -5.30
N TYR A 131 0.09 12.02 -5.81
CA TYR A 131 0.71 10.70 -5.90
C TYR A 131 1.12 10.15 -4.53
N VAL A 132 1.79 10.95 -3.71
CA VAL A 132 2.23 10.51 -2.38
C VAL A 132 1.01 10.20 -1.50
N LEU A 133 -0.03 11.06 -1.54
CA LEU A 133 -1.30 10.82 -0.84
C LEU A 133 -2.00 9.55 -1.34
N TYR A 134 -2.10 9.37 -2.65
CA TYR A 134 -2.69 8.18 -3.26
C TYR A 134 -2.01 6.88 -2.81
N SER A 135 -0.69 6.94 -2.62
CA SER A 135 0.14 5.78 -2.32
C SER A 135 0.17 5.41 -0.84
N LEU A 136 -0.15 6.35 0.07
CA LEU A 136 -0.09 6.18 1.53
C LEU A 136 -0.74 4.88 2.04
N PRO A 137 -1.99 4.51 1.65
CA PRO A 137 -2.67 3.33 2.20
C PRO A 137 -1.95 2.01 1.89
N GLY A 138 -1.15 1.96 0.83
CA GLY A 138 -0.38 0.78 0.43
C GLY A 138 1.06 0.75 0.95
N MET A 139 1.50 1.80 1.67
CA MET A 139 2.87 1.87 2.17
C MET A 139 3.09 1.00 3.40
N SER A 140 4.32 0.52 3.57
CA SER A 140 4.69 -0.11 4.84
C SER A 140 4.63 0.92 5.98
N PRO A 141 4.22 0.52 7.21
CA PRO A 141 4.13 1.44 8.35
C PRO A 141 5.43 2.20 8.66
N ARG A 142 6.59 1.65 8.26
CA ARG A 142 7.89 2.31 8.42
C ARG A 142 8.10 3.48 7.47
N LEU A 143 7.48 3.42 6.28
CA LEU A 143 7.62 4.45 5.25
C LEU A 143 6.60 5.58 5.41
N VAL A 144 5.45 5.30 6.02
CA VAL A 144 4.38 6.28 6.25
C VAL A 144 4.87 7.56 6.94
N PRO A 145 5.68 7.53 8.03
CA PRO A 145 6.19 8.76 8.63
C PRO A 145 6.99 9.64 7.67
N VAL A 146 7.81 9.05 6.80
CA VAL A 146 8.60 9.76 5.78
C VAL A 146 7.68 10.39 4.72
N ALA A 147 6.64 9.66 4.31
CA ALA A 147 5.67 10.17 3.35
C ALA A 147 4.82 11.30 3.94
N LEU A 148 4.41 11.21 5.20
CA LEU A 148 3.70 12.30 5.90
C LEU A 148 4.57 13.55 6.06
N ASP A 149 5.85 13.38 6.40
CA ASP A 149 6.84 14.46 6.48
C ASP A 149 6.98 15.15 5.11
N THR A 150 7.13 14.35 4.04
CA THR A 150 7.21 14.86 2.66
C THR A 150 5.95 15.62 2.25
N LEU A 151 4.76 15.07 2.49
CA LEU A 151 3.50 15.75 2.19
C LEU A 151 3.39 17.07 2.96
N PHE A 152 3.77 17.07 4.23
CA PHE A 152 3.73 18.26 5.07
C PHE A 152 4.67 19.35 4.57
N GLU A 153 5.90 19.01 4.18
CA GLU A 153 6.84 19.97 3.61
C GLU A 153 6.37 20.54 2.26
N LEU A 154 5.68 19.72 1.45
CA LEU A 154 5.10 20.17 0.19
C LEU A 154 3.91 21.12 0.42
N ASP A 155 2.97 20.73 1.29
CA ASP A 155 1.84 21.57 1.67
C ASP A 155 1.27 21.13 3.05
N PRO A 156 1.57 21.89 4.12
CA PRO A 156 1.08 21.56 5.46
C PRO A 156 -0.45 21.51 5.56
N HIS A 157 -1.14 22.43 4.89
CA HIS A 157 -2.59 22.55 4.97
C HIS A 157 -3.31 21.41 4.24
N ARG A 158 -2.84 21.03 3.05
CA ARG A 158 -3.37 19.86 2.33
C ARG A 158 -3.11 18.56 3.09
N THR A 159 -2.06 18.49 3.91
CA THR A 159 -1.69 17.29 4.68
C THR A 159 -2.53 17.09 5.93
N GLN A 160 -3.07 18.16 6.50
CA GLN A 160 -3.81 18.13 7.77
C GLN A 160 -4.86 17.00 7.87
N PRO A 161 -5.75 16.75 6.89
CA PRO A 161 -6.72 15.66 6.98
C PRO A 161 -6.05 14.29 7.16
N SER A 162 -4.99 14.02 6.40
CA SER A 162 -4.22 12.78 6.51
C SER A 162 -3.53 12.68 7.87
N LEU A 163 -2.99 13.77 8.41
CA LEU A 163 -2.41 13.75 9.76
C LEU A 163 -3.45 13.39 10.82
N VAL A 164 -4.65 13.96 10.75
CA VAL A 164 -5.75 13.66 11.69
C VAL A 164 -6.08 12.18 11.66
N GLU A 165 -6.21 11.58 10.47
CA GLU A 165 -6.45 10.14 10.30
C GLU A 165 -5.34 9.30 10.96
N HIS A 166 -4.08 9.66 10.72
CA HIS A 166 -2.92 8.90 11.18
C HIS A 166 -2.64 9.03 12.70
N THR A 167 -3.34 9.91 13.42
CA THR A 167 -3.28 9.95 14.89
C THR A 167 -3.79 8.66 15.56
N THR A 168 -4.55 7.84 14.84
CA THR A 168 -5.09 6.56 15.31
C THR A 168 -4.48 5.34 14.63
N HIS A 169 -3.38 5.53 13.89
CA HIS A 169 -2.71 4.47 13.15
C HIS A 169 -2.18 3.35 14.08
N VAL A 170 -2.19 2.11 13.58
CA VAL A 170 -1.76 0.93 14.34
C VAL A 170 -0.31 1.00 14.80
N ALA A 171 0.58 1.53 13.95
CA ALA A 171 2.00 1.72 14.25
C ALA A 171 2.27 3.00 15.05
N THR A 172 3.07 2.87 16.10
CA THR A 172 3.45 3.93 17.04
C THR A 172 4.11 5.12 16.36
N GLU A 173 5.03 4.87 15.44
CA GLU A 173 5.79 5.89 14.73
C GLU A 173 4.89 6.77 13.86
N CYS A 174 3.84 6.18 13.29
CA CYS A 174 2.85 6.91 12.50
C CYS A 174 2.02 7.86 13.37
N ARG A 175 1.54 7.38 14.54
CA ARG A 175 0.80 8.22 15.49
C ARG A 175 1.66 9.37 16.01
N ALA A 176 2.90 9.07 16.41
CA ALA A 176 3.84 10.07 16.91
C ALA A 176 4.15 11.13 15.85
N LYS A 177 4.45 10.73 14.61
CA LYS A 177 4.72 11.66 13.50
C LYS A 177 3.49 12.51 13.18
N ALA A 178 2.30 11.92 13.12
CA ALA A 178 1.07 12.67 12.90
C ALA A 178 0.85 13.76 13.97
N ILE A 179 1.02 13.41 15.24
CA ILE A 179 0.90 14.35 16.38
C ILE A 179 1.97 15.44 16.34
N GLU A 180 3.21 15.11 15.96
CA GLU A 180 4.28 16.08 15.76
C GLU A 180 3.90 17.13 14.71
N LEU A 181 3.49 16.67 13.52
CA LEU A 181 3.19 17.53 12.38
C LEU A 181 1.92 18.37 12.63
N LEU A 182 0.92 17.83 13.32
CA LEU A 182 -0.25 18.62 13.77
C LEU A 182 0.17 19.76 14.70
N GLY A 183 1.15 19.53 15.59
CA GLY A 183 1.70 20.59 16.44
C GLY A 183 2.46 21.68 15.65
N LEU A 184 3.07 21.32 14.52
CA LEU A 184 3.75 22.26 13.63
C LEU A 184 2.80 23.13 12.80
N LEU A 185 1.55 22.71 12.60
CA LEU A 185 0.54 23.56 11.94
C LEU A 185 0.19 24.82 12.74
N ALA A 186 0.55 24.87 14.02
CA ALA A 186 0.24 25.99 14.93
C ALA A 186 -1.26 26.35 15.00
N ASP A 187 -2.15 25.41 14.67
CA ASP A 187 -3.60 25.56 14.78
C ASP A 187 -4.06 25.13 16.19
N ALA A 188 -4.40 26.11 17.02
CA ALA A 188 -4.89 25.89 18.37
C ALA A 188 -6.18 25.03 18.42
N GLY A 189 -6.96 24.99 17.33
CA GLY A 189 -8.13 24.12 17.19
C GLY A 189 -7.80 22.63 17.22
N LEU A 190 -6.54 22.26 16.95
CA LEU A 190 -6.04 20.88 17.01
C LEU A 190 -5.63 20.44 18.41
N ALA A 191 -5.56 21.34 19.39
CA ALA A 191 -5.12 21.01 20.74
C ALA A 191 -5.92 19.86 21.39
N PRO A 192 -7.26 19.78 21.29
CA PRO A 192 -8.02 18.65 21.83
C PRO A 192 -7.66 17.31 21.18
N LEU A 193 -7.32 17.31 19.89
CA LEU A 193 -6.91 16.11 19.18
C LEU A 193 -5.51 15.67 19.63
N ILE A 194 -4.55 16.60 19.67
CA ILE A 194 -3.17 16.35 20.12
C ILE A 194 -3.17 15.87 21.58
N ALA A 195 -4.03 16.42 22.44
CA ALA A 195 -4.16 16.02 23.84
C ALA A 195 -4.56 14.55 24.03
N ARG A 196 -5.20 13.91 23.05
CA ARG A 196 -5.47 12.46 23.10
C ARG A 196 -4.17 11.63 23.13
N GLY A 197 -3.09 12.14 22.51
CA GLY A 197 -1.80 11.47 22.53
C GLY A 197 -1.15 11.41 23.92
N LEU A 198 -1.56 12.27 24.87
CA LEU A 198 -1.05 12.26 26.25
C LEU A 198 -1.47 11.01 27.05
N VAL A 199 -2.47 10.28 26.56
CA VAL A 199 -2.95 9.02 27.15
C VAL A 199 -2.63 7.80 26.28
N ASP A 200 -1.78 7.96 25.26
CA ASP A 200 -1.33 6.84 24.44
C ASP A 200 -0.49 5.85 25.27
N HIS A 201 -0.59 4.56 24.94
CA HIS A 201 0.13 3.50 25.64
C HIS A 201 1.64 3.59 25.40
N GLU A 202 2.06 4.20 24.29
CA GLU A 202 3.45 4.33 23.89
C GLU A 202 4.07 5.65 24.36
N ASP A 203 5.22 5.56 25.01
CA ASP A 203 5.97 6.69 25.56
C ASP A 203 6.32 7.73 24.48
N LEU A 204 6.69 7.26 23.28
CA LEU A 204 7.02 8.13 22.15
C LEU A 204 5.85 9.03 21.75
N VAL A 205 4.63 8.49 21.73
CA VAL A 205 3.43 9.25 21.35
C VAL A 205 3.08 10.25 22.44
N ARG A 206 3.19 9.86 23.71
CA ARG A 206 2.96 10.77 24.85
C ARG A 206 3.95 11.94 24.84
N LEU A 207 5.24 11.66 24.63
CA LEU A 207 6.27 12.69 24.51
C LEU A 207 5.92 13.68 23.40
N GLN A 208 5.52 13.17 22.23
CA GLN A 208 5.23 14.02 21.08
C GLN A 208 3.98 14.86 21.26
N ALA A 209 2.96 14.34 21.95
CA ALA A 209 1.81 15.12 22.34
C ALA A 209 2.19 16.27 23.31
N MET A 210 3.05 16.00 24.30
CA MET A 210 3.53 17.04 25.21
C MET A 210 4.29 18.15 24.46
N VAL A 211 5.23 17.76 23.59
CA VAL A 211 6.01 18.72 22.77
C VAL A 211 5.09 19.54 21.87
N SER A 212 4.17 18.90 21.15
CA SER A 212 3.23 19.58 20.25
C SER A 212 2.31 20.54 20.99
N LEU A 213 1.76 20.17 22.16
CA LEU A 213 0.93 21.08 22.96
C LEU A 213 1.74 22.26 23.51
N GLY A 214 2.99 22.02 23.92
CA GLY A 214 3.91 23.08 24.32
C GLY A 214 4.16 24.07 23.19
N ARG A 215 4.34 23.58 21.94
CA ARG A 215 4.48 24.43 20.74
C ARG A 215 3.24 25.29 20.46
N LEU A 216 2.04 24.75 20.67
CA LEU A 216 0.80 25.51 20.50
C LEU A 216 0.60 26.61 21.55
N GLY A 217 1.36 26.60 22.65
CA GLY A 217 1.26 27.61 23.71
C GLY A 217 -0.10 27.60 24.43
N THR A 218 -0.88 26.53 24.30
CA THR A 218 -2.23 26.42 24.88
C THR A 218 -2.14 26.29 26.40
N LYS A 219 -2.66 27.28 27.12
CA LYS A 219 -2.73 27.26 28.60
C LYS A 219 -3.67 26.16 29.10
N GLU A 220 -4.59 25.72 28.25
CA GLU A 220 -5.56 24.64 28.50
C GLU A 220 -4.88 23.26 28.59
N ALA A 221 -3.72 23.08 27.96
CA ALA A 221 -2.94 21.85 28.05
C ALA A 221 -2.11 21.76 29.35
N THR A 222 -1.90 22.90 30.03
CA THR A 222 -1.04 22.99 31.21
C THR A 222 -1.50 22.07 32.36
N PRO A 223 -2.79 22.00 32.74
CA PRO A 223 -3.22 21.09 33.81
C PRO A 223 -3.01 19.61 33.46
N LEU A 224 -3.20 19.22 32.20
CA LEU A 224 -3.03 17.84 31.74
C LEU A 224 -1.55 17.45 31.64
N ALA A 225 -0.68 18.38 31.22
CA ALA A 225 0.76 18.20 31.24
C ALA A 225 1.32 18.11 32.68
N VAL A 226 0.88 19.01 33.58
CA VAL A 226 1.28 19.01 34.99
C VAL A 226 0.84 17.72 35.69
N ALA A 227 -0.40 17.29 35.49
CA ALA A 227 -0.90 16.03 36.08
C ALA A 227 -0.13 14.78 35.65
N ARG A 228 0.64 14.84 34.55
CA ARG A 228 1.45 13.73 34.03
C ARG A 228 2.92 13.82 34.40
N LEU A 229 3.43 15.01 34.69
CA LEU A 229 4.75 15.18 35.31
C LEU A 229 4.78 14.56 36.73
N ASP A 230 3.65 14.60 37.45
CA ASP A 230 3.52 13.98 38.77
C ASP A 230 3.40 12.45 38.74
N SER A 231 2.97 11.87 37.60
CA SER A 231 2.84 10.42 37.41
C SER A 231 4.05 9.84 36.66
N SER A 232 5.22 9.91 37.30
CA SER A 232 6.39 9.04 37.08
C SER A 232 6.86 8.75 35.63
N ASN A 233 7.80 9.55 35.09
CA ASN A 233 8.93 9.07 34.27
C ASN A 233 10.08 10.12 34.22
N PRO A 234 11.31 9.83 34.71
CA PRO A 234 12.38 10.81 34.92
C PRO A 234 13.29 11.10 33.69
N VAL A 235 12.76 11.19 32.47
CA VAL A 235 13.59 11.39 31.24
C VAL A 235 13.66 12.85 30.78
N LEU A 236 13.09 13.81 31.52
CA LEU A 236 13.07 15.23 31.13
C LEU A 236 13.74 16.13 32.18
N ALA A 237 14.95 15.76 32.63
CA ALA A 237 15.85 16.63 33.39
C ALA A 237 17.09 16.99 32.57
#